data_AF-T0YCL2-F1
#
_entry.id   AF-T0YCL2-F1
#
_cell.length_a   1.000
_cell.length_b   1.000
_cell.length_c   1.000
_cell.angle_alpha   90.00
_cell.angle_beta   90.00
_cell.angle_gamma   90.00
#
_symmetry.space_group_name_H-M   'P 1'
#
loop_
_entity.id
_entity.type
_entity.pdbx_description
1 polymer ?
#
loop_
_entity_poly.entity_id
_entity_poly.type
_entity_poly.pdbx_seq_one_letter_code
_entity_poly.pdbx_strand_id
1 'polypeptide(L)'
;GAEVDKTKDEISDAVGVDGDESLLISAKEGLGVPEVLEAIVKLVPPPVTVPGKMLKALLFDAWFDPFQGAVILVRVFNGKISVGDRFKLFSTQKTHEVLSIGANTPKRIALES
;
A
#
# COMPACT_ATOMS: atom_id res chain seq x y z
N GLY A 1 33.45 -1.88 0.72
CA GLY A 1 32.73 -2.63 -0.34
C GLY A 1 31.46 -3.20 0.26
N ALA A 2 30.57 -3.75 -0.55
CA ALA A 2 29.42 -4.48 -0.01
C ALA A 2 29.87 -5.86 0.54
N GLU A 3 29.34 -6.27 1.69
CA GLU A 3 29.57 -7.58 2.32
C GLU A 3 28.35 -8.48 2.06
N VAL A 4 28.15 -8.88 0.79
CA VAL A 4 26.91 -9.57 0.35
C VAL A 4 26.70 -10.91 1.06
N ASP A 5 27.69 -11.80 1.05
CA ASP A 5 27.53 -13.16 1.57
C ASP A 5 27.23 -13.16 3.07
N LYS A 6 27.97 -12.37 3.84
CA LYS A 6 27.70 -12.18 5.27
C LYS A 6 26.30 -11.63 5.53
N THR A 7 25.82 -10.69 4.71
CA THR A 7 24.48 -10.13 4.86
C THR A 7 23.39 -11.18 4.58
N LYS A 8 23.62 -12.09 3.63
CA LYS A 8 22.70 -13.21 3.37
C LYS A 8 22.63 -14.18 4.55
N ASP A 9 23.77 -14.50 5.16
CA ASP A 9 23.83 -15.31 6.37
C ASP A 9 23.06 -14.63 7.51
N GLU A 10 23.26 -13.32 7.72
CA GLU A 10 22.54 -12.53 8.72
C GLU A 10 21.02 -12.48 8.46
N ILE A 11 20.58 -12.41 7.20
CA ILE A 11 19.15 -12.48 6.84
C ILE A 11 18.58 -13.85 7.23
N SER A 12 19.29 -14.93 6.91
CA SER A 12 18.90 -16.29 7.26
C SER A 12 18.77 -16.48 8.77
N ASP A 13 19.78 -16.02 9.51
CA ASP A 13 19.84 -16.20 10.96
C ASP A 13 18.87 -15.30 11.72
N ALA A 14 18.72 -14.03 11.32
CA ALA A 14 17.94 -13.04 12.07
C ALA A 14 16.46 -12.97 11.66
N VAL A 15 16.16 -13.10 10.36
CA VAL A 15 14.79 -13.00 9.83
C VAL A 15 14.16 -14.38 9.65
N GLY A 16 14.95 -15.43 9.48
CA GLY A 16 14.47 -16.80 9.30
C GLY A 16 13.92 -17.08 7.89
N VAL A 17 14.43 -16.36 6.89
CA VAL A 17 14.11 -16.56 5.46
C VAL A 17 15.39 -16.90 4.70
N ASP A 18 15.30 -17.64 3.61
CA ASP A 18 16.48 -18.03 2.85
C ASP A 18 17.19 -16.79 2.25
N GLY A 19 18.36 -16.47 2.80
CA GLY A 19 19.18 -15.36 2.34
C GLY A 19 19.59 -15.48 0.88
N ASP A 20 19.67 -16.70 0.32
CA ASP A 20 20.00 -16.91 -1.08
C ASP A 20 18.88 -16.52 -2.05
N GLU A 21 17.63 -16.43 -1.59
CA GLU A 21 16.51 -15.89 -2.37
C GLU A 21 16.52 -14.35 -2.44
N SER A 22 17.45 -13.68 -1.74
CA SER A 22 17.54 -12.23 -1.72
C SER A 22 17.98 -11.66 -3.07
N LEU A 23 17.25 -10.64 -3.55
CA LEU A 23 17.63 -9.88 -4.73
C LEU A 23 18.79 -8.94 -4.43
N LEU A 24 19.86 -9.03 -5.22
CA LEU A 24 21.01 -8.13 -5.13
C LEU A 24 20.74 -6.86 -5.94
N ILE A 25 20.62 -5.72 -5.27
CA ILE A 25 20.27 -4.44 -5.89
C ILE A 25 21.22 -3.31 -5.48
N SER A 26 21.32 -2.28 -6.32
CA SER A 26 21.90 -0.98 -5.97
C SER A 26 20.93 0.13 -6.30
N ALA A 27 20.27 0.68 -5.28
CA ALA A 27 19.31 1.77 -5.47
C ALA A 27 19.95 3.04 -6.06
N LYS A 28 21.24 3.28 -5.79
CA LYS A 28 21.99 4.43 -6.32
C LYS A 28 22.28 4.29 -7.81
N GLU A 29 22.74 3.11 -8.22
CA GLU A 29 23.14 2.84 -9.61
C GLU A 29 21.96 2.31 -10.46
N GLY A 30 20.80 2.05 -9.84
CA GLY A 30 19.60 1.49 -10.48
C GLY A 30 19.69 -0.01 -10.81
N LEU A 31 20.78 -0.68 -10.42
CA LEU A 31 20.97 -2.11 -10.67
C LEU A 31 19.95 -2.94 -9.89
N GLY A 32 19.29 -3.90 -10.53
CA GLY A 32 18.38 -4.83 -9.86
C GLY A 32 16.95 -4.28 -9.61
N VAL A 33 16.68 -3.02 -9.96
CA VAL A 33 15.36 -2.40 -9.73
C VAL A 33 14.25 -3.04 -10.57
N PRO A 34 14.44 -3.34 -11.88
CA PRO A 34 13.44 -4.07 -12.65
C PRO A 34 13.12 -5.45 -12.06
N GLU A 35 14.13 -6.17 -11.57
CA GLU A 35 13.99 -7.49 -10.96
C GLU A 35 13.17 -7.43 -9.66
N VAL A 36 13.29 -6.34 -8.89
CA VAL A 36 12.42 -6.09 -7.72
C VAL A 36 10.97 -5.94 -8.15
N LEU A 37 10.68 -5.18 -9.21
CA LEU A 37 9.30 -5.02 -9.71
C LEU A 37 8.72 -6.37 -10.18
N GLU A 38 9.52 -7.17 -10.89
CA GLU A 38 9.13 -8.52 -11.32
C GLU A 38 8.87 -9.46 -10.13
N ALA A 39 9.73 -9.41 -9.11
CA ALA A 39 9.54 -10.22 -7.91
C ALA A 39 8.29 -9.80 -7.13
N ILE A 40 7.97 -8.50 -7.05
CA ILE A 40 6.72 -8.03 -6.46
C ILE A 40 5.52 -8.66 -7.18
N VAL A 41 5.50 -8.65 -8.51
CA VAL A 41 4.41 -9.25 -9.30
C VAL A 41 4.28 -10.76 -9.07
N LYS A 42 5.41 -11.48 -8.96
CA LYS A 42 5.43 -12.94 -8.81
C LYS A 42 5.13 -13.42 -7.39
N LEU A 43 5.65 -12.72 -6.38
CA LEU A 43 5.66 -13.17 -4.99
C LEU A 43 4.53 -12.55 -4.16
N VAL A 44 4.11 -11.32 -4.45
CA VAL A 44 3.04 -10.65 -3.70
C VAL A 44 1.69 -11.09 -4.27
N PRO A 45 0.84 -11.78 -3.48
CA PRO A 45 -0.46 -12.21 -3.97
C PRO A 45 -1.35 -11.00 -4.26
N PRO A 46 -2.20 -11.07 -5.31
CA PRO A 46 -3.15 -10.01 -5.59
C PRO A 46 -4.15 -9.85 -4.43
N PRO A 47 -4.75 -8.66 -4.26
CA PRO A 47 -5.74 -8.44 -3.22
C PRO A 47 -6.98 -9.33 -3.44
N VAL A 48 -7.38 -10.05 -2.39
CA VAL A 48 -8.59 -10.88 -2.42
C VAL A 48 -9.82 -9.98 -2.49
N THR A 49 -10.56 -10.06 -3.59
CA THR A 49 -11.79 -9.29 -3.79
C THR A 49 -12.99 -10.23 -3.83
N VAL A 50 -13.98 -10.00 -2.97
CA VAL A 50 -15.24 -10.77 -3.01
C VAL A 50 -16.38 -9.87 -3.50
N PRO A 51 -16.99 -10.19 -4.66
CA PRO A 51 -18.10 -9.41 -5.21
C PRO A 51 -19.28 -9.30 -4.23
N GLY A 52 -19.98 -8.16 -4.27
CA GLY A 52 -21.23 -7.95 -3.53
C GLY A 52 -21.11 -7.70 -2.02
N LYS A 53 -19.90 -7.65 -1.46
CA LYS A 53 -19.71 -7.32 -0.04
C LYS A 53 -19.84 -5.81 0.22
N MET A 54 -20.38 -5.48 1.39
CA MET A 54 -20.41 -4.12 1.93
C MET A 54 -18.99 -3.53 2.03
N LEU A 55 -18.87 -2.22 1.84
CA LEU A 55 -17.61 -1.49 1.97
C LEU A 55 -16.92 -1.82 3.31
N LYS A 56 -15.69 -2.31 3.22
CA LYS A 56 -14.78 -2.44 4.35
C LYS A 56 -13.42 -1.88 3.94
N ALA A 57 -13.01 -0.82 4.61
CA ALA A 57 -11.72 -0.17 4.39
C ALA A 57 -10.97 0.00 5.71
N LEU A 58 -9.64 -0.14 5.66
CA LEU A 58 -8.74 0.16 6.77
C LEU A 58 -8.14 1.54 6.55
N LEU A 59 -8.41 2.47 7.47
CA LEU A 59 -7.65 3.71 7.60
C LEU A 59 -6.31 3.37 8.24
N PHE A 60 -5.22 3.63 7.52
CA PHE A 60 -3.87 3.36 8.00
C PHE A 60 -3.01 4.63 8.14
N ASP A 61 -3.40 5.72 7.47
CA ASP A 61 -2.78 7.03 7.66
C ASP A 61 -3.81 8.15 7.46
N ALA A 62 -3.55 9.32 8.05
CA ALA A 62 -4.37 10.50 7.91
C ALA A 62 -3.56 11.77 8.19
N TRP A 63 -3.86 12.83 7.44
CA TRP A 63 -3.25 14.15 7.64
C TRP A 63 -4.28 15.27 7.44
N PHE A 64 -3.93 16.47 7.89
CA PHE A 64 -4.74 17.66 7.67
C PHE A 64 -4.23 18.45 6.47
N ASP A 65 -5.11 18.71 5.51
CA ASP A 65 -4.90 19.63 4.39
C ASP A 65 -5.68 20.93 4.66
N PRO A 66 -5.04 22.12 4.58
CA PRO A 66 -5.72 23.39 4.87
C PRO A 66 -6.95 23.69 4.00
N PHE A 67 -7.04 23.11 2.80
CA PHE A 67 -8.14 23.35 1.87
C PHE A 67 -9.17 22.21 1.89
N GLN A 68 -8.73 20.98 2.09
CA GLN A 68 -9.60 19.78 2.04
C GLN A 68 -10.02 19.27 3.41
N GLY A 69 -9.42 19.79 4.49
CA GLY A 69 -9.63 19.30 5.84
C GLY A 69 -8.90 17.98 6.09
N ALA A 70 -9.52 17.08 6.87
CA ALA A 70 -8.92 15.79 7.17
C ALA A 70 -8.94 14.87 5.94
N VAL A 71 -7.76 14.51 5.45
CA VAL A 71 -7.56 13.55 4.36
C VAL A 71 -7.16 12.21 4.97
N ILE A 72 -7.85 11.14 4.58
CA ILE A 72 -7.59 9.79 5.06
C ILE A 72 -7.05 8.93 3.92
N LEU A 73 -6.03 8.14 4.22
CA LEU A 73 -5.50 7.12 3.32
C LEU A 73 -6.00 5.75 3.77
N VAL A 74 -6.67 5.07 2.85
CA VAL A 74 -7.38 3.83 3.14
C VAL A 74 -6.96 2.70 2.21
N ARG A 75 -6.94 1.48 2.75
CA ARG A 75 -6.92 0.24 1.95
C ARG A 75 -8.32 -0.33 1.91
N VAL A 76 -8.90 -0.45 0.72
CA VAL A 76 -10.20 -1.11 0.52
C VAL A 76 -9.99 -2.62 0.49
N PHE A 77 -10.69 -3.34 1.37
CA PHE A 77 -10.69 -4.80 1.41
C PHE A 77 -11.92 -5.40 0.74
N ASN A 78 -13.07 -4.75 0.84
CA ASN A 78 -14.33 -5.21 0.24
C ASN A 78 -15.16 -4.01 -0.22
N GLY A 79 -16.03 -4.27 -1.21
CA GLY A 79 -16.95 -3.28 -1.75
C GLY A 79 -16.25 -2.23 -2.59
N LYS A 80 -16.96 -1.11 -2.81
CA LYS A 80 -16.46 0.06 -3.52
C LYS A 80 -16.83 1.31 -2.73
N ILE A 81 -16.08 2.38 -2.99
CA ILE A 81 -16.33 3.71 -2.44
C ILE A 81 -16.26 4.69 -3.61
N SER A 82 -17.29 5.52 -3.74
CA SER A 82 -17.42 6.57 -4.76
C SER A 82 -17.59 7.93 -4.11
N VAL A 83 -17.36 9.00 -4.87
CA VAL A 83 -17.64 10.37 -4.40
C VAL A 83 -19.14 10.51 -4.14
N GLY A 84 -19.51 11.15 -3.04
CA GLY A 84 -20.88 11.27 -2.55
C GLY A 84 -21.37 10.11 -1.68
N ASP A 85 -20.63 8.99 -1.60
CA ASP A 85 -20.99 7.91 -0.69
C ASP A 85 -20.93 8.38 0.78
N ARG A 86 -21.82 7.84 1.60
CA ARG A 86 -21.77 8.01 3.06
C ARG A 86 -21.11 6.79 3.70
N PHE A 87 -20.05 7.01 4.47
CA PHE A 87 -19.35 5.95 5.19
C PHE A 87 -19.39 6.19 6.71
N LYS A 88 -19.30 5.11 7.48
CA LYS A 88 -19.28 5.15 8.94
C LYS A 88 -17.90 4.77 9.47
N LEU A 89 -17.33 5.61 10.32
CA LEU A 89 -16.15 5.25 11.11
C LEU A 89 -16.60 4.39 12.29
N PHE A 90 -16.13 3.14 12.34
CA PHE A 90 -16.56 2.19 13.37
C PHE A 90 -16.05 2.56 14.78
N SER A 91 -14.91 3.23 14.88
CA SER A 91 -14.35 3.67 16.17
C SER A 91 -15.17 4.78 16.83
N THR A 92 -15.73 5.70 16.05
CA THR A 92 -16.45 6.89 16.56
C THR A 92 -17.96 6.83 16.31
N GLN A 93 -18.43 5.86 15.53
CA GLN A 93 -19.81 5.74 15.04
C GLN A 93 -20.29 6.93 14.21
N LYS A 94 -19.40 7.86 13.84
CA LYS A 94 -19.74 9.03 13.02
C LYS A 94 -19.85 8.63 11.55
N THR A 95 -20.80 9.27 10.88
CA THR A 95 -21.02 9.11 9.44
C THR A 95 -20.52 10.36 8.72
N HIS A 96 -19.74 10.17 7.67
CA HIS A 96 -19.16 11.21 6.84
C HIS A 96 -19.50 10.95 5.37
N GLU A 97 -19.41 12.01 4.56
CA GLU A 97 -19.60 11.94 3.12
C GLU A 97 -18.24 12.03 2.42
N VAL A 98 -18.08 11.25 1.35
CA VAL A 98 -16.86 11.26 0.54
C VAL A 98 -16.89 12.46 -0.40
N LEU A 99 -16.09 13.49 -0.11
CA LEU A 99 -16.01 14.70 -0.94
C LEU A 99 -15.10 14.52 -2.16
N SER A 100 -14.03 13.75 -2.02
CA SER A 100 -13.12 13.44 -3.12
C SER A 100 -12.40 12.12 -2.86
N ILE A 101 -12.02 11.43 -3.93
CA ILE A 101 -11.17 10.23 -3.90
C ILE A 101 -9.95 10.51 -4.77
N GLY A 102 -8.80 9.97 -4.40
CA GLY A 102 -7.59 10.07 -5.20
C GLY A 102 -6.61 8.97 -4.92
N ALA A 103 -5.62 8.85 -5.79
CA ALA A 103 -4.45 8.01 -5.59
C ALA A 103 -3.17 8.84 -5.81
N ASN A 104 -2.06 8.37 -5.26
CA ASN A 104 -0.77 9.02 -5.44
C ASN A 104 -0.05 8.38 -6.63
N THR A 105 0.27 9.19 -7.64
CA THR A 105 1.03 8.78 -8.81
C THR A 105 2.11 9.81 -9.15
N PRO A 106 3.27 9.77 -8.49
CA PRO A 106 3.53 10.23 -7.11
C PRO A 106 2.87 11.55 -6.68
N LYS A 107 2.41 12.39 -7.61
CA LYS A 107 1.51 13.50 -7.29
C LYS A 107 0.09 12.96 -7.11
N ARG A 108 -0.69 13.58 -6.24
CA ARG A 108 -2.09 13.20 -6.04
C ARG A 108 -2.88 13.46 -7.32
N ILE A 109 -3.56 12.43 -7.81
CA ILE A 109 -4.55 12.53 -8.88
C ILE A 109 -5.94 12.30 -8.28
N ALA A 110 -6.92 13.08 -8.73
CA ALA A 110 -8.31 12.82 -8.43
C ALA A 110 -8.75 11.58 -9.22
N LEU A 111 -9.52 10.70 -8.58
CA LEU A 111 -10.17 9.57 -9.22
C LEU A 111 -11.66 9.89 -9.33
N GLU A 112 -12.18 9.84 -10.54
CA GLU A 112 -13.62 9.82 -10.79
C GLU A 112 -14.06 8.36 -10.74
N SER A 113 -14.93 8.00 -9.80
CA SER A 113 -15.43 6.63 -9.62
C SER A 113 -16.94 6.60 -9.55
#